data_AF-A0A819WFK8-F1
#
_entry.id   AF-A0A819WFK8-F1
#
_cell.length_a   1.000
_cell.length_b   1.000
_cell.length_c   1.000
_cell.angle_alpha   90.00
_cell.angle_beta   90.00
_cell.angle_gamma   90.00
#
_symmetry.space_group_name_H-M   'P 1'
#
loop_
_entity.id
_entity.type
_entity.pdbx_description
1 polymer ?
#
loop_
_entity_poly.entity_id
_entity_poly.type
_entity_poly.pdbx_seq_one_letter_code
_entity_poly.pdbx_strand_id
1 'polypeptide(L)'
;METKLGKQELIKIGGGISGILHPFNIYLAEPHKGLEQKLIICNIDLSQLCIIKVFIDSAGHYSPPEVLQNDVNYAPIWSNEKNILFPIEIASSSNQKSSSYKKQESDTAAIVQEQ
;
A
#
# COMPACT_ATOMS: atom_id res chain seq x y z
N MET A 1 -23.66 11.09 -19.54
CA MET A 1 -22.24 10.68 -19.46
C MET A 1 -21.45 11.33 -20.59
N GLU A 2 -21.92 11.24 -21.84
CA GLU A 2 -21.28 11.86 -23.02
C GLU A 2 -21.06 13.38 -22.93
N THR A 3 -22.01 14.12 -22.35
CA THR A 3 -21.91 15.59 -22.21
C THR A 3 -20.80 16.06 -21.25
N LYS A 4 -20.27 15.18 -20.39
CA LYS A 4 -19.22 15.52 -19.41
C LYS A 4 -17.87 14.85 -19.68
N LEU A 5 -17.88 13.62 -20.24
CA LEU A 5 -16.68 12.80 -20.46
C LEU A 5 -16.36 12.60 -21.95
N GLY A 6 -17.19 13.10 -22.87
CA GLY A 6 -17.10 12.79 -24.29
C GLY A 6 -17.67 11.41 -24.62
N LYS A 7 -17.71 11.07 -25.92
CA LYS A 7 -18.14 9.76 -26.41
C LYS A 7 -17.19 8.69 -25.88
N GLN A 8 -17.69 7.75 -25.07
CA GLN A 8 -16.89 6.68 -24.49
C GLN A 8 -17.26 5.34 -25.10
N GLU A 9 -16.35 4.75 -25.89
CA GLU A 9 -16.60 3.46 -26.57
C GLU A 9 -16.11 2.26 -25.77
N LEU A 10 -15.15 2.46 -24.86
CA LEU A 10 -14.46 1.38 -24.14
C LEU A 10 -15.14 1.00 -22.82
N ILE A 11 -15.68 1.97 -22.08
CA ILE A 11 -16.31 1.75 -20.78
C ILE A 11 -17.78 2.11 -20.88
N LYS A 12 -18.61 1.09 -21.12
CA LYS A 12 -20.06 1.21 -21.19
C LYS A 12 -20.69 1.10 -19.81
N ILE A 13 -21.95 1.51 -19.70
CA ILE A 13 -22.72 1.30 -18.47
C ILE A 13 -22.77 -0.20 -18.13
N GLY A 14 -22.48 -0.55 -16.87
CA GLY A 14 -22.33 -1.95 -16.44
C GLY A 14 -21.03 -2.64 -16.86
N GLY A 15 -20.04 -1.90 -17.37
CA GLY A 15 -18.71 -2.44 -17.73
C GLY A 15 -17.77 -2.67 -16.53
N GLY A 16 -18.21 -2.34 -15.32
CA GLY A 16 -17.46 -2.63 -14.10
C GLY A 16 -17.48 -4.13 -13.79
N ILE A 17 -16.34 -4.65 -13.32
CA ILE A 17 -16.21 -6.03 -12.86
C ILE A 17 -15.58 -5.98 -11.47
N SER A 18 -16.21 -6.63 -10.51
CA SER A 18 -15.67 -6.78 -9.16
C SER A 18 -15.67 -8.25 -8.79
N GLY A 19 -14.60 -8.74 -8.17
CA GLY A 19 -14.45 -10.14 -7.80
C GLY A 19 -13.26 -10.31 -6.86
N ILE A 20 -13.17 -11.48 -6.24
CA ILE A 20 -12.09 -11.79 -5.29
C ILE A 20 -11.33 -13.00 -5.83
N LEU A 21 -10.02 -12.84 -6.01
CA LEU A 21 -9.13 -13.87 -6.55
C LEU A 21 -8.23 -14.45 -5.46
N HIS A 22 -8.09 -15.75 -5.48
CA HIS A 22 -7.01 -16.48 -4.83
C HIS A 22 -5.69 -16.20 -5.57
N PRO A 23 -4.53 -16.18 -4.89
CA PRO A 23 -3.23 -15.94 -5.55
C PRO A 23 -2.85 -16.92 -6.66
N PHE A 24 -3.48 -18.10 -6.73
CA PHE A 24 -3.39 -19.02 -7.88
C PHE A 24 -4.39 -18.71 -9.02
N ASN A 25 -4.88 -17.47 -9.10
CA ASN A 25 -5.80 -16.99 -10.14
C ASN A 25 -7.14 -17.74 -10.19
N ILE A 26 -7.61 -18.24 -9.05
CA ILE A 26 -8.92 -18.89 -8.92
C ILE A 26 -9.88 -17.89 -8.30
N TYR A 27 -11.10 -17.74 -8.84
CA TYR A 27 -12.11 -16.89 -8.23
C TYR A 27 -12.62 -17.52 -6.93
N LEU A 28 -12.43 -16.84 -5.80
CA LEU A 28 -13.00 -17.22 -4.50
C LEU A 28 -14.48 -16.81 -4.40
N ALA A 29 -14.82 -15.71 -5.08
CA ALA A 29 -16.19 -15.34 -5.38
C ALA A 29 -16.27 -14.93 -6.85
N GLU A 30 -17.31 -15.40 -7.52
CA GLU A 30 -17.50 -15.12 -8.94
C GLU A 30 -17.55 -13.62 -9.21
N PRO A 31 -16.92 -13.16 -10.30
CA PRO A 31 -16.90 -11.75 -10.63
C PRO A 31 -18.32 -11.28 -11.03
N HIS A 32 -18.83 -10.27 -10.35
CA HIS A 32 -20.10 -9.66 -10.70
C HIS A 32 -19.92 -8.73 -11.91
N LYS A 33 -20.85 -8.84 -12.87
CA LYS A 33 -20.90 -8.03 -14.10
C LYS A 33 -22.33 -7.57 -14.36
N GLY A 34 -22.48 -6.50 -15.12
CA GLY A 34 -23.79 -6.02 -15.58
C GLY A 34 -24.24 -4.75 -14.89
N LEU A 35 -25.55 -4.46 -15.00
CA LEU A 35 -26.13 -3.19 -14.56
C LEU A 35 -26.54 -3.18 -13.08
N GLU A 36 -26.63 -4.36 -12.47
CA GLU A 36 -27.06 -4.51 -11.08
C GLU A 36 -25.91 -4.22 -10.12
N GLN A 37 -26.24 -3.71 -8.93
CA GLN A 37 -25.29 -3.57 -7.84
C GLN A 37 -25.46 -4.75 -6.88
N LYS A 38 -24.34 -5.40 -6.55
CA LYS A 38 -24.32 -6.58 -5.68
C LYS A 38 -23.13 -6.54 -4.74
N LEU A 39 -23.35 -6.95 -3.49
CA LEU A 39 -22.27 -7.19 -2.53
C LEU A 39 -21.68 -8.58 -2.76
N ILE A 40 -20.37 -8.66 -2.94
CA ILE A 40 -19.61 -9.90 -3.10
C ILE A 40 -18.86 -10.16 -1.79
N ILE A 41 -19.07 -11.33 -1.21
CA ILE A 41 -18.47 -11.74 0.07
C ILE A 41 -17.79 -13.09 -0.15
N CYS A 42 -16.59 -13.26 0.40
CA CYS A 42 -15.91 -14.55 0.45
C CYS A 42 -15.10 -14.66 1.75
N ASN A 43 -14.76 -15.89 2.14
CA ASN A 43 -13.81 -16.15 3.21
C ASN A 43 -12.41 -16.36 2.64
N ILE A 44 -11.41 -15.78 3.30
CA ILE A 44 -10.01 -15.89 2.89
C ILE A 44 -9.28 -16.72 3.93
N ASP A 45 -8.65 -17.81 3.48
CA ASP A 45 -7.79 -18.64 4.31
C ASP A 45 -6.32 -18.18 4.19
N LEU A 46 -5.83 -17.53 5.23
CA LEU A 46 -4.46 -17.00 5.27
C LEU A 46 -3.40 -18.09 5.45
N SER A 47 -3.78 -19.30 5.87
CA SER A 47 -2.82 -20.40 6.03
C SER A 47 -2.20 -20.84 4.70
N GLN A 48 -2.86 -20.54 3.59
CA GLN A 48 -2.42 -20.87 2.23
C GLN A 48 -1.30 -19.95 1.73
N LEU A 49 -1.05 -18.81 2.38
CA LEU A 49 -0.03 -17.85 1.95
C LEU A 49 1.40 -18.41 2.04
N CYS A 50 1.69 -19.24 3.05
CA CYS A 50 3.02 -19.81 3.23
C CYS A 50 3.46 -20.66 2.04
N ILE A 51 2.57 -21.56 1.58
CA ILE A 51 2.87 -22.41 0.43
C ILE A 51 2.93 -21.59 -0.86
N ILE A 52 2.09 -20.57 -1.02
CA ILE A 52 2.10 -19.69 -2.19
C ILE A 52 3.43 -18.96 -2.32
N LYS A 53 4.06 -18.52 -1.22
CA LYS A 53 5.38 -17.87 -1.28
C LYS A 53 6.53 -18.81 -1.62
N VAL A 54 6.37 -20.12 -1.46
CA VAL A 54 7.34 -21.05 -2.04
C VAL A 54 7.34 -20.95 -3.58
N PHE A 55 6.16 -20.85 -4.19
CA PHE A 55 6.01 -20.82 -5.65
C PHE A 55 6.09 -19.42 -6.27
N ILE A 56 5.66 -18.37 -5.56
CA ILE A 56 5.46 -17.01 -6.09
C ILE A 56 5.97 -15.99 -5.07
N ASP A 57 7.30 -15.83 -5.03
CA ASP A 57 7.98 -14.84 -4.19
C ASP A 57 8.89 -13.91 -5.01
N SER A 58 8.30 -12.81 -5.47
CA SER A 58 8.98 -11.79 -6.27
C SER A 58 9.92 -10.88 -5.47
N ALA A 59 9.80 -10.86 -4.14
CA ALA A 59 10.64 -10.01 -3.28
C ALA A 59 11.83 -10.77 -2.69
N GLY A 60 11.70 -12.09 -2.51
CA GLY A 60 12.80 -12.96 -2.09
C GLY A 60 13.48 -13.64 -3.28
N HIS A 61 13.34 -14.96 -3.38
CA HIS A 61 14.23 -15.79 -4.19
C HIS A 61 14.14 -15.61 -5.71
N TYR A 62 13.04 -15.04 -6.23
CA TYR A 62 12.94 -14.66 -7.64
C TYR A 62 13.34 -13.20 -7.91
N SER A 63 13.75 -12.44 -6.88
CA SER A 63 14.30 -11.11 -7.06
C SER A 63 15.81 -11.22 -7.26
N PRO A 64 16.37 -10.82 -8.42
CA PRO A 64 17.81 -10.66 -8.59
C PRO A 64 18.24 -9.24 -8.17
N PRO A 65 18.59 -9.00 -6.89
CA PRO A 65 18.96 -7.67 -6.40
C PRO A 65 20.22 -7.09 -7.06
N GLU A 66 21.03 -7.94 -7.69
CA GLU A 66 22.20 -7.56 -8.48
C GLU A 66 21.84 -6.95 -9.85
N VAL A 67 20.62 -7.19 -10.36
CA VAL A 67 20.16 -6.68 -11.65
C VAL A 67 19.28 -5.44 -11.49
N LEU A 68 18.29 -5.51 -10.60
CA LEU A 68 17.32 -4.43 -10.41
C LEU A 68 17.02 -4.22 -8.93
N GLN A 69 17.14 -2.97 -8.49
CA GLN A 69 16.74 -2.54 -7.16
C GLN A 69 15.57 -1.57 -7.27
N ASN A 70 14.53 -1.81 -6.48
CA ASN A 70 13.36 -0.94 -6.40
C ASN A 70 13.41 -0.16 -5.08
N ASP A 71 13.86 1.09 -5.14
CA ASP A 71 13.93 1.98 -3.98
C ASP A 71 12.77 2.97 -3.99
N VAL A 72 12.17 3.20 -2.83
CA VAL A 72 10.97 4.04 -2.68
C VAL A 72 11.21 5.03 -1.56
N ASN A 73 11.13 6.33 -1.90
CA ASN A 73 11.15 7.39 -0.90
C ASN A 73 9.78 7.47 -0.21
N TYR A 74 9.72 7.01 1.03
CA TYR A 74 8.51 7.08 1.87
C TYR A 74 8.41 8.37 2.70
N ALA A 75 9.35 9.31 2.57
CA ALA A 75 9.29 10.56 3.31
C ALA A 75 8.14 11.44 2.79
N PRO A 76 7.37 12.09 3.68
CA PRO A 76 6.41 13.10 3.25
C PRO A 76 7.16 14.29 2.63
N ILE A 77 6.82 14.65 1.40
CA ILE A 77 7.49 15.73 0.65
C ILE A 77 6.68 17.03 0.78
N TRP A 78 5.37 16.94 0.95
CA TRP A 78 4.50 18.12 1.06
C TRP A 78 4.22 18.53 2.49
N SER A 79 4.08 19.84 2.71
CA SER A 79 3.87 20.46 4.03
C SER A 79 2.61 19.97 4.76
N ASN A 80 1.66 19.37 4.05
CA ASN A 80 0.40 18.84 4.58
C ASN A 80 0.29 17.30 4.49
N GLU A 81 1.36 16.62 4.11
CA GLU A 81 1.37 15.17 4.02
C GLU A 81 1.50 14.57 5.42
N LYS A 82 0.52 13.76 5.81
CA LYS A 82 0.53 13.11 7.11
C LYS A 82 1.60 12.03 7.09
N ASN A 83 2.45 11.97 8.11
CA ASN A 83 3.36 10.84 8.33
C ASN A 83 2.54 9.55 8.48
N ILE A 84 2.38 8.80 7.40
CA ILE A 84 1.78 7.47 7.43
C ILE A 84 2.89 6.50 7.78
N LEU A 85 3.29 6.50 9.06
CA LEU A 85 4.09 5.41 9.60
C LEU A 85 3.20 4.17 9.61
N PHE A 86 3.17 3.42 8.51
CA PHE A 86 2.75 2.03 8.58
C PHE A 86 3.78 1.32 9.47
N PRO A 87 3.38 0.69 10.59
CA PRO A 87 4.30 -0.12 11.37
C PRO A 87 4.60 -1.39 10.59
N ILE A 88 5.50 -1.28 9.62
CA ILE A 88 6.18 -2.45 9.06
C ILE A 88 7.25 -2.75 10.08
N GLU A 89 7.01 -3.75 10.93
CA GLU A 89 8.05 -4.33 11.78
C GLU A 89 9.02 -5.06 10.84
N ILE A 90 9.90 -4.28 10.21
CA ILE A 90 11.03 -4.81 9.45
C ILE A 90 11.88 -5.48 10.52
N ALA A 91 11.88 -6.82 10.53
CA ALA A 91 12.83 -7.61 11.29
C ALA A 91 14.22 -7.22 10.80
N SER A 92 14.81 -6.21 11.44
CA SER A 92 16.12 -5.69 11.12
C SER A 92 17.13 -6.71 11.60
N SER A 93 17.60 -7.53 10.66
CA SER A 93 18.90 -8.18 10.78
C SER A 93 19.96 -7.08 10.89
N SER A 94 20.32 -6.80 12.14
CA SER A 94 21.52 -6.13 12.65
C SER A 94 22.55 -5.67 11.62
N ASN A 95 22.65 -4.36 11.42
CA ASN A 95 23.88 -3.56 11.52
C ASN A 95 23.65 -2.24 10.80
N GLN A 96 23.44 -1.15 11.53
CA GLN A 96 24.09 0.13 11.23
C GLN A 96 24.24 0.90 12.55
N LYS A 97 25.51 1.14 12.93
CA LYS A 97 25.91 2.01 14.04
C LYS A 97 25.38 3.41 13.75
N SER A 98 24.44 3.90 14.55
CA SER A 98 24.03 5.31 14.49
C SER A 98 25.03 6.17 15.28
N SER A 99 25.73 7.00 14.51
CA SER A 99 26.52 8.14 14.98
C SER A 99 25.63 9.10 15.77
N SER A 100 26.10 9.46 16.96
CA SER A 100 25.47 10.34 17.94
C SER A 100 25.40 11.80 17.48
N TYR A 101 24.19 12.35 17.37
CA TYR A 101 23.97 13.80 17.40
C TYR A 101 23.24 14.20 18.69
N LYS A 102 23.92 15.05 19.48
CA LYS A 102 23.46 15.58 20.77
C LYS A 102 22.28 16.53 20.59
N LYS A 103 21.22 16.29 21.36
CA LYS A 103 20.15 17.26 21.61
C LYS A 103 20.72 18.40 22.46
N GLN A 104 20.64 19.64 22.00
CA GLN A 104 20.82 20.82 22.85
C GLN A 104 19.44 21.37 23.20
N GLU A 105 19.04 21.17 24.45
CA GLU A 105 17.98 21.92 25.09
C GLU A 105 18.55 23.27 25.54
N SER A 106 17.85 24.36 25.22
CA SER A 106 18.01 25.62 25.93
C SER A 106 16.65 26.31 26.01
N ASP A 107 16.04 26.17 27.19
CA ASP A 107 14.98 27.04 27.66
C ASP A 107 15.45 28.49 27.69
N THR A 108 14.61 29.43 27.26
CA THR A 108 14.50 30.71 27.95
C THR A 108 13.10 31.29 27.78
N ALA A 109 12.38 31.33 28.88
CA ALA A 109 11.14 32.07 29.08
C ALA A 109 11.38 33.59 29.01
N ALA A 110 10.39 34.35 28.52
CA ALA A 110 9.99 35.66 29.07
C ALA A 110 8.95 36.43 28.21
N ILE A 111 7.80 36.72 28.83
CA ILE A 111 7.07 38.03 28.84
C ILE A 111 6.23 38.30 27.55
N VAL A 112 4.90 38.54 27.58
CA VAL A 112 4.15 39.65 28.20
C VAL A 112 2.66 39.29 28.39
N GLN A 113 2.11 39.67 29.56
CA GLN A 113 0.68 39.78 29.88
C GLN A 113 0.06 41.04 29.25
N GLU A 114 -1.20 41.03 28.87
CA GLU A 114 -2.13 42.11 29.24
C GLU A 114 -3.59 41.71 29.09
N GLN A 115 -4.42 42.44 29.82
CA GLN A 115 -5.71 42.10 30.43
C GLN A 115 -6.90 42.06 29.46
#